data_AF-A0A4Y6ACD3-F1
#
_entry.id   AF-A0A4Y6ACD3-F1
#
_cell.length_a   1.000
_cell.length_b   1.000
_cell.length_c   1.000
_cell.angle_alpha   90.00
_cell.angle_beta   90.00
_cell.angle_gamma   90.00
#
_symmetry.space_group_name_H-M   'P 1'
#
loop_
_entity.id
_entity.type
_entity.pdbx_description
1 polymer ?
#
loop_
_entity_poly.entity_id
_entity_poly.type
_entity_poly.pdbx_seq_one_letter_code
_entity_poly.pdbx_strand_id
1 'polypeptide(L)'
;MSISPTRRQAALDALKLDDESLLKACEVDYFIASGPGGQHRNTTASGVRLTHAPTELSVSATERRSQVQNKGVALERLREGLKVLTFVPKVRRATKPTAGSKRRRLEGKKRTSEKKALRNSKSGW
;
A
#
# COMPACT_ATOMS: atom_id res chain seq x y z
N MET A 1 -9.25 4.96 2.51
CA MET A 1 -8.59 5.56 3.70
C MET A 1 -7.47 6.49 3.25
N SER A 2 -7.59 7.80 3.47
CA SER A 2 -6.47 8.74 3.36
C SER A 2 -5.65 8.68 4.64
N ILE A 3 -4.34 8.40 4.54
CA ILE A 3 -3.43 8.47 5.68
C ILE A 3 -3.35 9.94 6.12
N SER A 4 -3.55 10.21 7.41
CA SER A 4 -3.41 11.57 7.97
C SER A 4 -1.98 12.10 7.75
N PRO A 5 -1.80 13.39 7.40
CA PRO A 5 -0.48 14.00 7.32
C PRO A 5 0.37 13.83 8.58
N THR A 6 -0.27 13.85 9.77
CA THR A 6 0.42 13.66 11.07
C THR A 6 0.98 12.25 11.21
N ARG A 7 0.17 11.24 10.87
CA ARG A 7 0.57 9.82 10.88
C ARG A 7 1.72 9.56 9.91
N ARG A 8 1.70 10.20 8.74
CA ARG A 8 2.78 10.11 7.75
C ARG A 8 4.07 10.77 8.26
N GLN A 9 3.96 11.95 8.86
CA GLN A 9 5.11 12.65 9.41
C GLN A 9 5.76 11.84 10.54
N ALA A 10 4.96 11.29 11.45
CA ALA A 10 5.44 10.39 12.50
C ALA A 10 6.18 9.17 11.93
N ALA A 11 5.71 8.61 10.81
CA ALA A 11 6.40 7.50 10.14
C ALA A 11 7.74 7.92 9.51
N LEU A 12 7.82 9.13 8.94
CA LEU A 12 9.07 9.68 8.41
C LEU A 12 10.09 9.92 9.52
N ASP A 13 9.66 10.44 10.66
CA ASP A 13 10.55 10.72 11.78
C ASP A 13 11.05 9.42 12.43
N ALA A 14 10.18 8.42 12.57
CA ALA A 14 10.56 7.08 13.04
C ALA A 14 11.58 6.39 12.11
N LEU A 15 11.49 6.57 10.79
CA LEU A 15 12.42 5.98 9.82
C LEU A 15 13.82 6.62 9.85
N LYS A 16 13.97 7.83 10.39
CA LYS A 16 15.28 8.49 10.55
C LYS A 16 16.06 7.97 11.76
N LEU A 17 15.38 7.34 12.71
CA LEU A 17 15.99 6.84 13.94
C LEU A 17 16.80 5.57 13.67
N ASP A 18 17.89 5.43 14.44
CA ASP A 18 18.60 4.17 14.57
C ASP A 18 17.70 3.08 15.21
N ASP A 19 18.12 1.83 15.07
CA ASP A 19 17.37 0.67 15.52
C ASP A 19 17.11 0.68 17.03
N GLU A 20 18.08 1.16 17.83
CA GLU A 20 17.96 1.20 19.29
C GLU A 20 16.98 2.29 19.75
N SER A 21 17.09 3.49 19.17
CA SER A 21 16.18 4.60 19.44
C SER A 21 14.75 4.29 18.98
N LEU A 22 14.59 3.65 17.82
CA LEU A 22 13.28 3.22 17.33
C LEU A 22 12.64 2.19 18.26
N LEU A 23 13.43 1.24 18.78
CA LEU A 23 12.96 0.26 19.75
C LEU A 23 12.54 0.92 21.08
N LYS A 24 13.27 1.94 21.56
CA LYS A 24 12.89 2.70 22.76
C LYS A 24 11.60 3.50 22.59
N ALA A 25 11.31 3.95 21.37
CA ALA A 25 10.08 4.65 21.03
C ALA A 25 8.86 3.72 20.87
N CYS A 26 9.08 2.41 20.86
CA CYS A 26 8.01 1.41 20.71
C CYS A 26 7.71 0.72 22.03
N GLU A 27 6.44 0.38 22.24
CA GLU A 27 6.04 -0.53 23.30
C GLU A 27 6.35 -1.96 22.85
N VAL A 28 7.00 -2.73 23.72
CA VAL A 28 7.43 -4.11 23.44
C VAL A 28 6.66 -5.06 24.34
N ASP A 29 5.79 -5.86 23.74
CA ASP A 29 5.07 -6.92 24.45
C ASP A 29 5.62 -8.30 24.08
N TYR A 30 5.73 -9.17 25.08
CA TYR A 30 6.09 -10.57 24.90
C TYR A 30 4.86 -11.44 25.09
N PHE A 31 4.66 -12.43 24.22
CA PHE A 31 3.50 -13.31 24.29
C PHE A 31 3.81 -14.74 23.82
N ILE A 32 2.97 -15.68 24.24
CA ILE A 32 3.04 -17.06 23.81
C ILE A 32 2.28 -17.21 22.49
N ALA A 33 2.98 -17.65 21.45
CA ALA A 33 2.40 -17.81 20.13
C ALA A 33 1.53 -19.08 20.05
N SER A 34 0.29 -18.94 19.57
CA SER A 34 -0.64 -20.06 19.38
C SER A 34 -0.21 -21.00 18.25
N GLY A 35 -0.47 -22.30 18.37
CA GLY A 35 -0.41 -23.31 17.29
C GLY A 35 0.37 -24.59 17.67
N PRO A 36 0.52 -25.55 16.74
CA PRO A 36 1.02 -26.90 17.05
C PRO A 36 2.49 -26.94 17.44
N GLY A 37 2.82 -27.36 18.66
CA GLY A 37 4.21 -27.55 19.08
C GLY A 37 4.35 -28.26 20.42
N GLY A 38 5.61 -28.48 20.82
CA GLY A 38 5.94 -29.06 22.12
C GLY A 38 5.82 -28.07 23.27
N GLN A 39 6.09 -28.56 24.49
CA GLN A 39 6.02 -27.78 25.74
C GLN A 39 6.78 -26.45 25.66
N HIS A 40 7.98 -26.46 25.06
CA HIS A 40 8.76 -25.24 24.86
C HIS A 40 8.00 -24.15 24.10
N ARG A 41 7.23 -24.49 23.05
CA ARG A 41 6.43 -23.51 22.30
C ARG A 41 5.25 -22.99 23.12
N ASN A 42 4.59 -23.88 23.85
CA ASN A 42 3.32 -23.58 24.51
C ASN A 42 3.50 -22.85 25.85
N THR A 43 4.70 -22.89 26.43
CA THR A 43 5.00 -22.27 27.72
C THR A 43 5.89 -21.04 27.59
N THR A 44 6.75 -20.98 26.57
CA THR A 44 7.72 -19.88 26.43
C THR A 44 7.11 -18.70 25.68
N ALA A 45 7.15 -17.52 26.28
CA ALA A 45 6.73 -16.25 25.66
C ALA A 45 7.79 -15.75 24.66
N SER A 46 8.03 -16.51 23.60
CA SER A 46 9.02 -16.17 22.57
C SER A 46 8.49 -15.18 21.52
N GLY A 47 7.18 -15.00 21.42
CA GLY A 47 6.55 -14.06 20.50
C GLY A 47 6.79 -12.62 20.94
N VAL A 48 7.10 -11.73 19.99
CA VAL A 48 7.33 -10.31 20.24
C VAL A 48 6.33 -9.49 19.46
N ARG A 49 5.70 -8.53 20.10
CA ARG A 49 4.88 -7.49 19.47
C ARG A 49 5.51 -6.14 19.74
N LEU A 50 5.63 -5.34 18.68
CA LEU A 50 6.08 -3.95 18.74
C LEU A 50 4.91 -3.06 18.35
N THR A 51 4.62 -2.07 19.19
CA THR A 51 3.58 -1.07 18.93
C THR A 51 4.21 0.32 18.90
N HIS A 52 4.07 1.02 17.78
CA HIS A 52 4.50 2.40 17.64
C HIS A 52 3.27 3.33 17.76
N ALA A 53 3.08 3.90 18.96
CA ALA A 53 1.90 4.71 19.27
C ALA A 53 1.68 5.90 18.29
N PRO A 54 2.71 6.68 17.88
CA PRO A 54 2.50 7.81 16.97
C PRO A 54 1.96 7.44 15.58
N THR A 55 2.21 6.21 15.11
CA THR A 55 1.70 5.74 13.80
C THR A 55 0.58 4.72 13.94
N GLU A 56 0.18 4.38 15.17
CA GLU A 56 -0.79 3.32 15.49
C GLU A 56 -0.48 1.99 14.77
N LEU A 57 0.81 1.75 14.49
CA LEU A 57 1.25 0.56 13.78
C LEU A 57 1.74 -0.45 14.81
N SER A 58 1.08 -1.60 14.84
CA SER A 58 1.53 -2.77 15.60
C SER A 58 1.97 -3.88 14.66
N VAL A 59 3.09 -4.51 14.98
CA VAL A 59 3.63 -5.66 14.26
C VAL A 59 4.03 -6.74 15.24
N SER A 60 3.96 -8.00 14.82
CA SER A 60 4.36 -9.14 15.64
C SER A 60 5.23 -10.11 14.87
N ALA A 61 6.09 -10.83 15.60
CA ALA A 61 6.95 -11.89 15.09
C ALA A 61 6.96 -13.08 16.06
N THR A 62 6.80 -14.28 15.50
CA THR A 62 6.70 -15.55 16.25
C THR A 62 7.41 -16.71 15.54
N GLU A 63 8.19 -16.43 14.50
CA GLU A 63 8.73 -17.43 13.57
C GLU A 63 9.96 -18.15 14.13
N ARG A 64 10.67 -17.53 15.08
CA ARG A 64 11.92 -18.05 15.66
C ARG A 64 11.69 -18.54 17.09
N ARG A 65 12.61 -19.40 17.55
CA ARG A 65 12.55 -19.95 18.92
C ARG A 65 12.95 -18.95 20.00
N SER A 66 13.77 -17.95 19.67
CA SER A 66 14.28 -16.98 20.63
C SER A 66 13.61 -15.61 20.50
N GLN A 67 13.38 -14.95 21.63
CA GLN A 67 12.79 -13.61 21.70
C GLN A 67 13.65 -12.55 21.00
N VAL A 68 14.99 -12.67 21.08
CA VAL A 68 15.92 -11.69 20.47
C VAL A 68 15.82 -11.72 18.95
N GLN A 69 15.76 -12.92 18.36
CA GLN A 69 15.58 -13.08 16.93
C GLN A 69 14.20 -12.56 16.49
N ASN A 70 13.13 -12.87 17.25
CA ASN A 70 11.80 -12.34 16.95
C ASN A 70 11.73 -10.82 17.10
N LYS A 71 12.45 -10.22 18.06
CA LYS A 71 12.56 -8.76 18.20
C LYS A 71 13.20 -8.12 16.96
N GLY A 72 14.27 -8.72 16.43
CA GLY A 72 14.90 -8.26 15.19
C GLY A 72 13.96 -8.35 13.98
N VAL A 73 13.25 -9.46 13.83
CA VAL A 73 12.25 -9.65 12.76
C VAL A 73 11.09 -8.67 12.89
N ALA A 74 10.60 -8.44 14.12
CA ALA A 74 9.54 -7.46 14.37
C ALA A 74 10.00 -6.04 14.01
N LEU A 75 11.24 -5.68 14.29
CA LEU A 75 11.81 -4.38 13.93
C LEU A 75 11.88 -4.19 12.40
N GLU A 76 12.33 -5.21 11.68
CA GLU A 76 12.38 -5.21 10.22
C GLU A 76 11.00 -4.98 9.61
N ARG A 77 10.00 -5.74 10.09
CA ARG A 77 8.59 -5.58 9.69
C ARG A 77 8.03 -4.21 10.04
N LEU A 78 8.39 -3.67 11.21
CA LEU A 78 7.96 -2.33 11.61
C LEU A 78 8.47 -1.30 10.59
N ARG A 79 9.76 -1.37 10.22
CA ARG A 79 10.35 -0.45 9.22
C ARG A 79 9.71 -0.58 7.84
N GLU A 80 9.39 -1.79 7.40
CA GLU A 80 8.65 -1.99 6.15
C GLU A 80 7.25 -1.37 6.21
N GLY A 81 6.51 -1.61 7.30
CA GLY A 81 5.20 -1.00 7.51
C GLY A 81 5.26 0.53 7.55
N LEU A 82 6.26 1.10 8.23
CA LEU A 82 6.50 2.54 8.24
C LEU A 82 6.80 3.08 6.83
N LYS A 83 7.64 2.41 6.03
CA LYS A 83 7.90 2.79 4.64
C LYS A 83 6.62 2.83 3.81
N VAL A 84 5.75 1.84 3.94
CA VAL A 84 4.46 1.81 3.24
C VAL A 84 3.58 3.00 3.64
N LEU A 85 3.55 3.36 4.93
CA LEU A 85 2.80 4.54 5.40
C LEU A 85 3.33 5.87 4.83
N THR A 86 4.63 5.94 4.51
CA THR A 86 5.22 7.14 3.90
C THR A 86 4.95 7.28 2.41
N PHE A 87 4.58 6.21 1.73
CA PHE A 87 4.37 6.21 0.28
C PHE A 87 3.11 6.97 -0.11
N VAL A 88 3.23 7.93 -1.04
CA VAL A 88 2.09 8.62 -1.65
C VAL A 88 1.98 8.22 -3.12
N PRO A 89 0.85 7.63 -3.53
CA PRO A 89 0.65 7.27 -4.93
C PRO A 89 0.58 8.53 -5.78
N LYS A 90 1.31 8.53 -6.90
CA LYS A 90 1.25 9.62 -7.88
C LYS A 90 -0.16 9.68 -8.47
N VAL A 91 -0.79 10.85 -8.38
CA VAL A 91 -2.13 11.06 -8.94
C VAL A 91 -2.10 10.87 -10.46
N ARG A 92 -2.90 9.92 -10.97
CA ARG A 92 -3.09 9.74 -12.41
C ARG A 92 -4.06 10.80 -12.92
N ARG A 93 -3.54 11.78 -13.67
CA ARG A 93 -4.39 12.71 -14.43
C ARG A 93 -4.83 12.00 -15.72
N ALA A 94 -6.13 11.93 -15.97
CA ALA A 94 -6.66 11.35 -17.20
C ALA A 94 -6.10 12.11 -18.41
N THR A 95 -5.66 11.36 -19.43
CA THR A 95 -5.20 11.96 -20.68
C THR A 95 -6.39 12.33 -21.55
N LYS A 96 -6.28 13.43 -22.29
CA LYS A 96 -7.28 13.80 -23.30
C LYS A 96 -7.18 12.82 -24.49
N PRO A 97 -8.27 12.59 -25.25
CA PRO A 97 -8.19 11.80 -26.49
C PRO A 97 -7.10 12.32 -27.43
N THR A 98 -6.38 11.39 -28.06
CA THR A 98 -5.28 11.73 -28.97
C THR A 98 -5.79 12.49 -30.19
N ALA A 99 -4.92 13.31 -30.79
CA ALA A 99 -5.27 14.05 -32.02
C ALA A 99 -5.71 13.11 -33.15
N GLY A 100 -5.05 11.95 -33.31
CA GLY A 100 -5.44 10.93 -34.27
C GLY A 100 -6.84 10.34 -34.02
N SER A 101 -7.19 10.10 -32.76
CA SER A 101 -8.56 9.67 -32.39
C SER A 101 -9.60 10.72 -32.77
N LYS A 102 -9.31 12.01 -32.50
CA LYS A 102 -10.19 13.12 -32.88
C LYS A 102 -10.37 13.21 -34.40
N ARG A 103 -9.29 13.06 -35.18
CA ARG A 103 -9.31 13.07 -36.66
C ARG A 103 -10.18 11.94 -37.21
N ARG A 104 -9.91 10.69 -36.81
CA ARG A 104 -10.70 9.51 -37.23
C ARG A 104 -12.19 9.64 -36.91
N ARG A 105 -12.54 10.22 -35.76
CA ARG A 105 -13.93 10.48 -35.39
C ARG A 105 -14.61 11.47 -36.34
N LEU A 106 -13.93 12.56 -36.70
CA LEU A 106 -14.45 13.56 -37.63
C LEU A 106 -14.60 12.98 -39.04
N GLU A 107 -13.59 12.25 -39.53
CA GLU A 107 -13.63 11.55 -40.81
C GLU A 107 -14.74 10.50 -40.87
N GLY A 108 -14.93 9.71 -39.81
CA GLY A 108 -16.01 8.73 -39.71
C GLY A 108 -17.39 9.38 -39.72
N LYS A 109 -17.57 10.54 -39.05
CA LYS A 109 -18.79 11.34 -39.15
C LYS A 109 -19.04 11.82 -40.58
N LYS A 110 -17.99 12.34 -41.25
CA LYS A 110 -18.07 12.83 -42.63
C LYS A 110 -18.49 11.72 -43.59
N ARG A 111 -17.80 10.57 -43.58
CA ARG A 111 -18.14 9.39 -44.41
C ARG A 111 -19.58 8.91 -44.21
N THR A 112 -20.03 8.88 -42.95
CA THR A 112 -21.41 8.45 -42.64
C THR A 112 -22.43 9.44 -43.19
N SER A 113 -22.16 10.74 -43.09
CA SER A 113 -23.00 11.79 -43.66
C SER A 113 -23.09 11.67 -45.18
N GLU A 114 -21.95 11.52 -45.85
CA GLU A 114 -21.88 11.31 -47.31
C GLU A 114 -22.69 10.08 -47.73
N LYS A 115 -22.53 8.95 -47.03
CA LYS A 115 -23.32 7.74 -47.28
C LYS A 115 -24.82 7.95 -47.12
N LYS A 116 -25.26 8.70 -46.10
CA LYS A 116 -26.69 9.01 -45.87
C LYS A 116 -27.25 9.95 -46.93
N ALA A 117 -26.49 10.96 -47.33
CA ALA A 117 -26.87 11.86 -48.42
C ALA A 117 -27.03 11.08 -49.73
N LEU A 118 -26.10 10.18 -50.04
CA LEU A 118 -26.17 9.32 -51.23
C LEU A 118 -27.40 8.40 -51.23
N ARG A 119 -27.79 7.89 -50.05
CA ARG A 119 -29.02 7.09 -49.89
C ARG A 119 -30.29 7.91 -50.09
N ASN A 120 -30.26 9.19 -49.70
CA ASN A 120 -31.39 10.10 -49.87
C ASN A 120 -31.44 10.70 -51.29
N SER A 121 -30.34 10.64 -52.05
CA SER A 121 -30.21 11.24 -53.38
C SER A 121 -30.63 10.31 -54.53
N LYS A 122 -31.69 9.50 -54.34
CA LYS A 122 -32.67 9.03 -55.35
C LYS A 122 -33.41 7.78 -54.85
N SER A 123 -34.70 7.97 -54.56
CA SER A 123 -35.77 7.07 -54.98
C SER A 123 -37.06 7.89 -55.09
N GLY A 124 -37.12 8.77 -56.09
CA GLY A 124 -38.36 9.22 -56.69
C GLY A 124 -38.57 8.40 -57.96
N TRP A 125 -39.73 7.74 -58.03
CA TRP A 125 -40.44 7.14 -59.19
C TRP A 125 -39.62 6.72 -60.40
#